data_AF-W4UWX6-F1
#
_entry.id   AF-W4UWX6-F1
#
_cell.length_a   1.000
_cell.length_b   1.000
_cell.length_c   1.000
_cell.angle_alpha   90.00
_cell.angle_beta   90.00
_cell.angle_gamma   90.00
#
_symmetry.space_group_name_H-M   'P 1'
#
loop_
_entity.id
_entity.type
_entity.pdbx_description
1 polymer ?
#
loop_
_entity_poly.entity_id
_entity_poly.type
_entity_poly.pdbx_seq_one_letter_code
_entity_poly.pdbx_strand_id
1 'polypeptide(L)'
;MENYVTDLLDRMNYTDDRNMEAGYQSSDTISWKAHREAESLKDAAFIPLLISFLDKEKDKKKRDKAYFALGHLAKNTNDVAALNFLIKQVEKEKDKYIISSLLDRIAALNKPAGTDLHPLLQALKSDKCSYVTVPFKP
;
A
#
# COMPACT_ATOMS: atom_id res chain seq x y z
N MET A 1 8.44 1.88 -18.85
CA MET A 1 7.35 1.66 -17.87
C MET A 1 7.91 1.30 -16.49
N GLU A 2 8.87 0.38 -16.35
CA GLU A 2 9.55 0.13 -15.06
C GLU A 2 10.18 1.40 -14.46
N ASN A 3 10.84 2.21 -15.28
CA ASN A 3 11.41 3.49 -14.85
C ASN A 3 10.37 4.45 -14.27
N TYR A 4 9.11 4.38 -14.71
CA TYR A 4 8.04 5.24 -14.19
C TYR A 4 7.62 4.81 -12.78
N VAL A 5 7.47 3.50 -12.54
CA VAL A 5 7.11 3.00 -11.21
C VAL A 5 8.18 3.40 -10.19
N THR A 6 9.46 3.16 -10.50
CA THR A 6 10.55 3.52 -9.58
C THR A 6 10.60 5.04 -9.34
N ASP A 7 10.48 5.85 -10.40
CA ASP A 7 10.41 7.32 -10.27
C ASP A 7 9.26 7.77 -9.36
N LEU A 8 8.06 7.23 -9.57
CA LEU A 8 6.90 7.57 -8.75
C LEU A 8 7.14 7.25 -7.27
N LEU A 9 7.67 6.06 -6.98
CA LEU A 9 7.94 5.62 -5.61
C LEU A 9 9.05 6.44 -4.94
N ASP A 10 10.06 6.85 -5.69
CA ASP A 10 11.12 7.72 -5.20
C ASP A 10 10.57 9.13 -4.91
N ARG A 11 9.74 9.70 -5.80
CA ARG A 11 9.04 10.98 -5.56
C ARG A 11 8.11 10.92 -4.35
N MET A 12 7.38 9.82 -4.16
CA MET A 12 6.55 9.61 -2.96
C MET A 12 7.37 9.60 -1.66
N ASN A 13 8.64 9.20 -1.73
CA ASN A 13 9.57 9.20 -0.59
C ASN A 13 10.41 10.47 -0.47
N TYR A 14 10.29 11.41 -1.40
CA TYR A 14 11.07 12.63 -1.40
C TYR A 14 10.69 13.56 -0.24
N THR A 15 11.69 14.06 0.49
CA THR A 15 11.46 14.89 1.68
C THR A 15 12.25 16.20 1.69
N ASP A 16 13.10 16.45 0.71
CA ASP A 16 14.09 17.53 0.79
C ASP A 16 13.47 18.91 0.50
N ASP A 17 12.29 18.95 -0.13
CA ASP A 17 11.52 20.16 -0.38
C ASP A 17 10.59 20.56 0.79
N ARG A 18 10.72 19.88 1.93
CA ARG A 18 9.94 20.19 3.13
C ARG A 18 10.63 21.26 3.96
N ASN A 19 10.35 22.54 3.67
CA ASN A 19 10.77 23.65 4.52
C ASN A 19 9.67 23.96 5.54
N MET A 20 9.87 23.63 6.83
CA MET A 20 8.88 23.83 7.91
C MET A 20 8.69 25.31 8.31
N GLU A 21 8.76 26.21 7.35
CA GLU A 21 8.63 27.65 7.53
C GLU A 21 7.16 28.06 7.69
N ALA A 22 6.92 29.21 8.32
CA ALA A 22 5.57 29.74 8.48
C ALA A 22 4.94 30.02 7.11
N GLY A 23 3.74 29.47 6.87
CA GLY A 23 3.05 29.56 5.58
C GLY A 23 3.31 28.37 4.64
N TYR A 24 4.15 27.42 5.04
CA TYR A 24 4.42 26.19 4.29
C TYR A 24 3.14 25.39 3.98
N GLN A 25 2.97 25.06 2.70
CA GLN A 25 1.87 24.24 2.21
C GLN A 25 2.37 22.84 1.87
N SER A 26 1.96 21.84 2.66
CA SER A 26 2.36 20.44 2.41
C SER A 26 1.93 19.93 1.03
N SER A 27 0.86 20.48 0.46
CA SER A 27 0.34 20.17 -0.88
C SER A 27 1.30 20.54 -2.02
N ASP A 28 2.25 21.44 -1.76
CA ASP A 28 3.19 21.88 -2.78
C ASP A 28 4.38 20.92 -2.94
N THR A 29 4.57 20.03 -1.97
CA THR A 29 5.68 19.06 -2.00
C THR A 29 5.55 18.03 -3.12
N ILE A 30 6.71 17.59 -3.61
CA ILE A 30 6.88 16.50 -4.55
C ILE A 30 6.21 15.24 -4.01
N SER A 31 6.43 14.91 -2.73
CA SER A 31 5.81 13.71 -2.13
C SER A 31 4.29 13.79 -2.09
N TRP A 32 3.69 14.94 -1.76
CA TRP A 32 2.24 15.07 -1.76
C TRP A 32 1.65 14.88 -3.15
N LYS A 33 2.24 15.53 -4.16
CA LYS A 33 1.83 15.42 -5.57
C LYS A 33 1.97 13.99 -6.07
N ALA A 34 3.07 13.32 -5.75
CA ALA A 34 3.29 11.92 -6.11
C ALA A 34 2.30 10.96 -5.44
N HIS A 35 1.87 11.22 -4.19
CA HIS A 35 0.81 10.44 -3.56
C HIS A 35 -0.54 10.64 -4.29
N ARG A 36 -0.90 11.87 -4.68
CA ARG A 36 -2.12 12.10 -5.48
C ARG A 36 -2.07 11.39 -6.83
N GLU A 37 -0.90 11.41 -7.47
CA GLU A 37 -0.68 10.69 -8.72
C GLU A 37 -0.89 9.17 -8.53
N ALA A 38 -0.27 8.58 -7.50
CA ALA A 38 -0.42 7.16 -7.17
C ALA A 38 -1.89 6.77 -6.87
N GLU A 39 -2.64 7.64 -6.19
CA GLU A 39 -4.07 7.44 -5.93
C GLU A 39 -4.93 7.45 -7.19
N SER A 40 -4.50 8.20 -8.20
CA SER A 40 -5.22 8.39 -9.46
C SER A 40 -4.90 7.34 -10.53
N LEU A 41 -3.93 6.45 -10.29
CA LEU A 41 -3.51 5.42 -11.23
C LEU A 41 -4.67 4.50 -11.61
N LYS A 42 -4.85 4.30 -12.92
CA LYS A 42 -5.91 3.46 -13.52
C LYS A 42 -5.40 2.48 -14.57
N ASP A 43 -4.14 2.60 -14.98
CA ASP A 43 -3.57 1.70 -15.97
C ASP A 43 -3.12 0.39 -15.29
N ALA A 44 -3.86 -0.69 -15.57
CA ALA A 44 -3.58 -2.01 -15.02
C ALA A 44 -2.21 -2.57 -15.45
N ALA A 45 -1.58 -2.02 -16.50
CA ALA A 45 -0.23 -2.42 -16.91
C ALA A 45 0.83 -2.19 -15.80
N PHE A 46 0.57 -1.30 -14.84
CA PHE A 46 1.45 -1.08 -13.70
C PHE A 46 1.35 -2.16 -12.61
N ILE A 47 0.28 -2.97 -12.57
CA ILE A 47 0.09 -4.03 -11.57
C ILE A 47 1.24 -5.05 -11.57
N PRO A 48 1.58 -5.72 -12.70
CA PRO A 48 2.67 -6.68 -12.71
C PRO A 48 4.03 -6.05 -12.38
N LEU A 49 4.23 -4.78 -12.71
CA LEU A 49 5.46 -4.06 -12.39
C LEU A 49 5.60 -3.80 -10.89
N LEU A 50 4.52 -3.34 -10.24
CA LEU A 50 4.48 -3.13 -8.79
C LEU A 50 4.62 -4.44 -8.02
N ILE A 51 4.01 -5.52 -8.50
CA ILE A 51 4.17 -6.86 -7.92
C ILE A 51 5.64 -7.31 -8.02
N SER A 52 6.25 -7.21 -9.21
CA SER A 52 7.65 -7.59 -9.41
C SER A 52 8.62 -6.75 -8.56
N PHE A 53 8.31 -5.47 -8.37
CA PHE A 53 9.06 -4.58 -7.48
C PHE A 53 8.96 -5.06 -6.02
N LEU A 54 7.74 -5.32 -5.53
CA LEU A 54 7.48 -5.76 -4.15
C LEU A 54 8.13 -7.11 -3.81
N ASP A 55 8.20 -8.03 -4.76
CA ASP A 55 8.84 -9.34 -4.54
C ASP A 55 10.36 -9.24 -4.34
N LYS A 56 11.00 -8.15 -4.80
CA LYS A 56 12.46 -7.96 -4.75
C LYS A 56 12.89 -6.92 -3.70
N GLU A 57 12.03 -5.96 -3.39
CA GLU A 57 12.37 -4.81 -2.56
C GLU A 57 12.51 -5.16 -1.07
N LYS A 58 13.62 -4.71 -0.47
CA LYS A 58 13.94 -4.93 0.95
C LYS A 58 13.83 -3.66 1.78
N ASP A 59 13.84 -2.49 1.16
CA ASP A 59 13.65 -1.22 1.85
C ASP A 59 12.19 -1.05 2.30
N LYS A 60 12.01 -0.75 3.59
CA LYS A 60 10.70 -0.61 4.21
C LYS A 60 9.88 0.52 3.59
N LYS A 61 10.49 1.69 3.37
CA LYS A 61 9.78 2.88 2.86
C LYS A 61 9.34 2.65 1.41
N LYS A 62 10.20 2.05 0.60
CA LYS A 62 9.88 1.70 -0.79
C LYS A 62 8.77 0.65 -0.87
N ARG A 63 8.79 -0.38 -0.04
CA ARG A 63 7.67 -1.34 0.06
C ARG A 63 6.36 -0.67 0.46
N ASP A 64 6.38 0.17 1.49
CA ASP A 64 5.19 0.92 1.93
C ASP A 64 4.57 1.72 0.77
N LYS A 65 5.40 2.46 0.00
CA LYS A 65 4.90 3.23 -1.16
C LYS A 65 4.41 2.34 -2.30
N ALA A 66 5.06 1.21 -2.55
CA ALA A 66 4.61 0.27 -3.57
C ALA A 66 3.27 -0.38 -3.19
N TYR A 67 3.09 -0.79 -1.93
CA TYR A 67 1.78 -1.24 -1.42
C TYR A 67 0.74 -0.13 -1.51
N PHE A 68 1.14 1.13 -1.27
CA PHE A 68 0.26 2.27 -1.43
C PHE A 68 -0.28 2.36 -2.85
N ALA A 69 0.61 2.44 -3.84
CA ALA A 69 0.24 2.55 -5.25
C ALA A 69 -0.58 1.34 -5.72
N LEU A 70 -0.16 0.12 -5.36
CA LEU A 70 -0.85 -1.11 -5.75
C LEU A 70 -2.26 -1.19 -5.15
N GLY A 71 -2.46 -0.78 -3.90
CA GLY A 71 -3.77 -0.76 -3.26
C GLY A 71 -4.74 0.21 -3.95
N HIS A 72 -4.28 1.39 -4.35
CA HIS A 72 -5.11 2.33 -5.10
C HIS A 72 -5.41 1.84 -6.51
N LEU A 73 -4.41 1.27 -7.19
CA LEU A 73 -4.60 0.72 -8.52
C LEU A 73 -5.61 -0.44 -8.49
N ALA A 74 -5.48 -1.38 -7.54
CA ALA A 74 -6.44 -2.46 -7.34
C ALA A 74 -7.87 -1.95 -7.11
N LYS A 75 -8.02 -0.88 -6.31
CA LYS A 75 -9.31 -0.22 -6.08
C LYS A 75 -9.88 0.36 -7.37
N ASN A 76 -9.05 1.08 -8.12
CA ASN A 76 -9.47 1.84 -9.28
C ASN A 76 -9.80 0.94 -10.49
N THR A 77 -9.20 -0.26 -10.57
CA THR A 77 -9.40 -1.21 -11.67
C THR A 77 -10.27 -2.41 -11.29
N ASN A 78 -10.60 -2.59 -10.01
CA ASN A 78 -11.20 -3.82 -9.46
C ASN A 78 -10.40 -5.09 -9.81
N ASP A 79 -9.07 -4.97 -9.89
CA ASP A 79 -8.22 -6.08 -10.28
C ASP A 79 -8.09 -7.12 -9.15
N VAL A 80 -8.58 -8.32 -9.42
CA VAL A 80 -8.64 -9.43 -8.46
C VAL A 80 -7.25 -10.02 -8.21
N ALA A 81 -6.34 -9.98 -9.20
CA ALA A 81 -4.98 -10.49 -9.03
C ALA A 81 -4.19 -9.60 -8.06
N ALA A 82 -4.33 -8.27 -8.17
CA ALA A 82 -3.77 -7.31 -7.25
C ALA A 82 -4.34 -7.47 -5.83
N LEU A 83 -5.66 -7.62 -5.69
CA LEU A 83 -6.29 -7.92 -4.39
C LEU A 83 -5.69 -9.19 -3.75
N ASN A 84 -5.66 -10.29 -4.51
CA ASN A 84 -5.15 -11.57 -4.02
C ASN A 84 -3.67 -11.49 -3.64
N PHE A 85 -2.88 -10.73 -4.40
CA PHE A 85 -1.49 -10.48 -4.05
C PHE A 85 -1.38 -9.73 -2.72
N LEU A 86 -2.13 -8.62 -2.55
CA LEU A 86 -2.13 -7.83 -1.31
C LEU A 86 -2.51 -8.68 -0.09
N ILE A 87 -3.55 -9.52 -0.22
CA ILE A 87 -3.97 -10.45 0.85
C ILE A 87 -2.84 -11.41 1.23
N LYS A 88 -2.16 -12.02 0.25
CA LYS A 88 -1.02 -12.92 0.51
C LYS A 88 0.16 -12.21 1.17
N GLN A 89 0.36 -10.93 0.88
CA GLN A 89 1.47 -10.18 1.46
C GLN A 89 1.27 -9.87 2.95
N VAL A 90 0.03 -9.88 3.46
CA VAL A 90 -0.24 -9.76 4.91
C VAL A 90 0.45 -10.88 5.70
N GLU A 91 0.49 -12.11 5.17
CA GLU A 91 1.19 -13.22 5.81
C GLU A 91 2.72 -13.10 5.74
N LYS A 92 3.24 -12.56 4.64
CA LYS A 92 4.68 -12.51 4.36
C LYS A 92 5.37 -11.31 5.00
N GLU A 93 4.69 -10.18 5.07
CA GLU A 93 5.24 -8.96 5.65
C GLU A 93 5.49 -9.15 7.16
N LYS A 94 6.54 -8.50 7.63
CA LYS A 94 7.04 -8.58 9.01
C LYS A 94 6.88 -7.26 9.74
N ASP A 95 6.90 -6.13 9.02
CA ASP A 95 6.73 -4.82 9.65
C ASP A 95 5.26 -4.57 9.99
N LYS A 96 4.95 -4.46 11.29
CA LYS A 96 3.59 -4.27 11.80
C LYS A 96 2.89 -3.02 11.27
N TYR A 97 3.63 -1.94 10.97
CA TYR A 97 3.02 -0.70 10.48
C TYR A 97 2.65 -0.83 9.00
N ILE A 98 3.47 -1.54 8.21
CA ILE A 98 3.10 -1.91 6.84
C ILE A 98 1.89 -2.84 6.86
N ILE A 99 1.86 -3.86 7.73
CA ILE A 99 0.73 -4.78 7.84
C ILE A 99 -0.57 -4.01 8.14
N SER A 100 -0.54 -3.10 9.12
CA SER A 100 -1.70 -2.26 9.45
C SER A 100 -2.18 -1.46 8.23
N SER A 101 -1.27 -0.77 7.55
CA SER A 101 -1.58 0.04 6.36
C SER A 101 -2.10 -0.82 5.19
N LEU A 102 -1.58 -2.04 5.04
CA LEU A 102 -2.00 -3.00 4.03
C LEU A 102 -3.42 -3.53 4.32
N LEU A 103 -3.74 -3.81 5.58
CA LEU A 103 -5.08 -4.20 6.01
C LEU A 103 -6.10 -3.09 5.74
N ASP A 104 -5.78 -1.83 6.06
CA ASP A 104 -6.65 -0.68 5.77
C ASP A 104 -6.95 -0.55 4.26
N ARG A 105 -5.93 -0.77 3.43
CA ARG A 105 -6.08 -0.78 1.96
C ARG A 105 -7.01 -1.90 1.52
N ILE A 106 -6.74 -3.13 1.96
CA ILE A 106 -7.55 -4.30 1.63
C ILE A 106 -8.99 -4.10 2.08
N ALA A 107 -9.23 -3.49 3.24
CA ALA A 107 -10.57 -3.19 3.75
C ALA A 107 -11.37 -2.33 2.76
N ALA A 108 -10.72 -1.35 2.12
CA ALA A 108 -11.34 -0.46 1.12
C ALA A 108 -11.56 -1.08 -0.27
N LEU A 109 -11.07 -2.31 -0.53
CA LEU A 109 -11.25 -3.01 -1.81
C LEU A 109 -12.55 -3.81 -1.86
N ASN A 110 -13.17 -3.88 -3.04
CA ASN A 110 -14.22 -4.84 -3.31
C ASN A 110 -13.67 -6.27 -3.18
N LYS A 111 -14.43 -7.17 -2.54
CA LYS A 111 -14.06 -8.57 -2.32
C LYS A 111 -15.08 -9.44 -3.04
N PRO A 112 -14.84 -9.83 -4.31
CA PRO A 112 -15.74 -10.70 -5.04
C PRO A 112 -16.02 -12.01 -4.29
N ALA A 113 -17.16 -12.63 -4.57
CA ALA A 113 -17.47 -13.94 -4.02
C ALA A 113 -16.35 -14.95 -4.33
N GLY A 114 -15.95 -15.73 -3.33
CA GLY A 114 -14.83 -16.67 -3.45
C GLY A 114 -13.44 -16.08 -3.21
N THR A 115 -13.33 -14.79 -2.83
CA THR A 115 -12.05 -14.23 -2.34
C THR A 115 -11.58 -15.03 -1.12
N ASP A 116 -10.36 -15.58 -1.19
CA ASP A 116 -9.77 -16.29 -0.06
C ASP A 116 -9.31 -15.29 1.01
N LEU A 117 -10.04 -15.25 2.12
CA LEU A 117 -9.73 -14.40 3.28
C LEU A 117 -8.95 -15.14 4.37
N HIS A 118 -8.63 -16.41 4.17
CA HIS A 118 -7.90 -17.21 5.14
C HIS A 118 -6.57 -16.55 5.57
N PRO A 119 -5.79 -15.92 4.68
CA PRO A 119 -4.57 -15.23 5.07
C PRO A 119 -4.78 -14.09 6.07
N LEU A 120 -5.90 -13.37 5.95
CA LEU A 120 -6.23 -12.29 6.90
C LEU A 120 -6.61 -12.87 8.27
N LEU A 121 -7.37 -13.97 8.28
CA LEU A 121 -7.75 -14.67 9.51
C LEU A 121 -6.53 -15.24 10.24
N GLN A 122 -5.53 -15.76 9.51
CA GLN A 122 -4.28 -16.21 10.11
C GLN A 122 -3.49 -15.04 10.72
N ALA A 123 -3.44 -13.90 10.03
CA ALA A 123 -2.76 -12.71 10.54
C ALA A 123 -3.35 -12.21 11.87
N LEU A 124 -4.68 -12.31 12.06
CA LEU A 124 -5.35 -11.96 13.31
C LEU A 124 -5.02 -12.92 14.48
N LYS A 125 -4.77 -14.20 14.18
CA LYS A 125 -4.38 -15.20 15.19
C LYS A 125 -2.92 -15.08 15.61
N SER A 126 -2.14 -14.30 14.88
CA SER A 126 -0.75 -14.03 15.19
C SER A 126 -0.59 -12.69 15.90
N ASP A 127 0.46 -12.52 16.70
CA ASP A 127 0.77 -11.25 17.40
C ASP A 127 1.08 -10.06 16.45
N LYS A 128 1.04 -10.30 15.13
CA LYS A 128 1.24 -9.31 14.08
C LYS A 128 0.21 -8.17 14.13
N CYS A 129 -0.99 -8.42 14.66
CA CYS A 129 -2.11 -7.45 14.71
C CYS A 129 -2.43 -6.97 16.14
N SER A 130 -1.45 -6.91 17.05
CA SER A 130 -1.61 -6.62 18.49
C SER A 130 -2.22 -5.25 18.88
N TYR A 131 -2.62 -4.40 17.92
CA TYR A 131 -3.33 -3.13 18.16
C TYR A 131 -4.77 -3.11 17.60
N VAL A 132 -5.24 -4.15 16.92
CA VAL A 132 -6.58 -4.15 16.28
C VAL A 132 -7.70 -4.57 17.25
N THR A 133 -7.35 -5.10 18.43
CA THR A 133 -8.33 -5.38 19.49
C THR A 133 -8.54 -4.14 20.34
N VAL A 134 -9.46 -3.27 19.91
CA VAL A 134 -10.22 -2.49 20.90
C VAL A 134 -11.02 -3.54 21.69
N PRO A 135 -10.91 -3.62 23.03
CA PRO A 135 -11.65 -4.62 23.78
C PRO A 135 -13.14 -4.40 23.55
N PHE A 136 -13.82 -5.41 22.99
CA PHE A 136 -15.27 -5.46 22.98
C PHE A 136 -15.70 -5.57 24.44
N LYS A 137 -16.18 -4.46 24.99
CA LYS A 137 -16.71 -4.42 26.36
C LYS A 137 -18.19 -4.82 26.26
N PRO A 138 -18.63 -5.89 26.95
CA PRO A 138 -20.03 -6.34 26.93
C PRO A 138 -20.98 -5.30 27.51
#